data_AF-A0A167L0N0-F1
#
_entry.id   AF-A0A167L0N0-F1
#
_cell.length_a   1.000
_cell.length_b   1.000
_cell.length_c   1.000
_cell.angle_alpha   90.00
_cell.angle_beta   90.00
_cell.angle_gamma   90.00
#
_symmetry.space_group_name_H-M   'P 1'
#
loop_
_entity.id
_entity.type
_entity.pdbx_description
1 polymer ?
#
loop_
_entity_poly.entity_id
_entity_poly.type
_entity_poly.pdbx_seq_one_letter_code
_entity_poly.pdbx_strand_id
1 'polypeptide(L)'
;MGYLFLIVCSFMGGIYCRRASNNKLMIIQNYLSSSYPNFYYELSVDRFDIGQTEAFAFNLSRPSLKDKLDNLDDTRLKELLLDKYFADVGCIFFSLGAVFFFSLLILVL
;
A
#
# COMPACT_ATOMS: atom_id res chain seq x y z
N MET A 1 4.62 -26.76 17.13
CA MET A 1 5.56 -26.47 16.03
C MET A 1 4.87 -25.88 14.79
N GLY A 2 3.81 -26.48 14.25
CA GLY A 2 3.14 -25.97 13.02
C GLY A 2 2.60 -24.54 13.10
N TYR A 3 1.93 -24.16 14.20
CA TYR A 3 1.40 -22.79 14.37
C TYR A 3 2.50 -21.72 14.42
N LEU A 4 3.64 -22.02 15.05
CA LEU A 4 4.76 -21.08 15.16
C LEU A 4 5.39 -20.81 13.78
N PHE A 5 5.49 -21.85 12.94
CA PHE A 5 5.88 -21.69 11.54
C PHE A 5 4.90 -20.82 10.75
N LEU A 6 3.58 -21.05 10.88
CA LEU A 6 2.55 -20.26 10.20
C LEU A 6 2.56 -18.78 10.63
N ILE A 7 2.82 -18.50 11.90
CA ILE A 7 2.98 -17.14 12.43
C ILE A 7 4.18 -16.45 11.77
N VAL A 8 5.35 -17.10 11.73
CA VAL A 8 6.56 -16.54 11.12
C VAL A 8 6.36 -16.30 9.63
N CYS A 9 5.77 -17.26 8.90
CA CYS A 9 5.43 -17.10 7.50
C CYS A 9 4.47 -15.92 7.26
N SER A 10 3.47 -15.75 8.13
CA SER A 10 2.52 -14.65 8.04
C SER A 10 3.19 -13.29 8.28
N PHE A 11 4.08 -13.20 9.27
CA PHE A 11 4.86 -11.99 9.50
C PHE A 11 5.76 -11.63 8.31
N MET A 12 6.50 -12.61 7.79
CA MET A 12 7.39 -12.40 6.65
C MET A 12 6.61 -12.03 5.39
N GLY A 13 5.45 -12.66 5.16
CA GLY A 13 4.53 -12.30 4.08
C GLY A 13 4.04 -10.86 4.19
N GLY A 14 3.62 -10.43 5.38
CA GLY A 14 3.20 -9.05 5.64
C GLY A 14 4.31 -8.03 5.39
N ILE A 15 5.54 -8.31 5.86
CA ILE A 15 6.72 -7.45 5.62
C ILE A 15 7.03 -7.35 4.12
N TYR A 16 6.98 -8.48 3.41
CA TYR A 16 7.21 -8.50 1.96
C TYR A 16 6.16 -7.67 1.21
N CYS A 17 4.88 -7.84 1.53
CA CYS A 17 3.78 -7.06 0.96
C CYS A 17 3.92 -5.56 1.26
N ARG A 18 4.29 -5.18 2.49
CA ARG A 18 4.54 -3.77 2.83
C ARG A 18 5.69 -3.18 2.01
N ARG A 19 6.78 -3.94 1.83
CA ARG A 19 7.91 -3.51 1.00
C ARG A 19 7.51 -3.38 -0.47
N ALA A 20 6.73 -4.33 -1.00
CA ALA A 20 6.22 -4.28 -2.36
C ALA A 20 5.31 -3.06 -2.58
N SER A 21 4.39 -2.79 -1.65
CA SER A 21 3.50 -1.61 -1.71
C SER A 21 4.30 -0.31 -1.70
N ASN A 22 5.28 -0.17 -0.80
CA ASN A 22 6.12 1.03 -0.74
C ASN A 22 6.94 1.23 -2.02
N ASN A 23 7.48 0.16 -2.60
CA ASN A 23 8.18 0.24 -3.89
C ASN A 23 7.24 0.69 -5.01
N LYS A 24 6.02 0.14 -5.08
CA LYS A 24 5.02 0.54 -6.08
C LYS A 24 4.62 2.00 -5.91
N LEU A 25 4.46 2.47 -4.67
CA LEU A 25 4.18 3.86 -4.35
C LEU A 25 5.30 4.80 -4.84
N MET A 26 6.57 4.44 -4.63
CA MET A 26 7.70 5.22 -5.13
C MET A 26 7.71 5.29 -6.67
N ILE A 27 7.39 4.19 -7.35
CA ILE A 27 7.26 4.16 -8.81
C ILE A 27 6.13 5.09 -9.27
N ILE A 28 4.98 5.06 -8.60
CA ILE A 28 3.84 5.95 -8.89
C ILE A 28 4.23 7.41 -8.69
N GLN A 29 4.93 7.74 -7.61
CA GLN A 29 5.42 9.10 -7.35
C GLN A 29 6.33 9.59 -8.48
N ASN A 30 7.31 8.79 -8.88
CA ASN A 30 8.23 9.12 -9.97
C ASN A 30 7.52 9.23 -11.32
N TYR A 31 6.52 8.38 -11.54
CA TYR A 31 5.73 8.42 -12.77
C TYR A 31 4.87 9.68 -12.84
N LEU A 32 4.16 10.01 -11.75
CA LEU A 32 3.33 11.20 -11.67
C LEU A 32 4.16 12.48 -11.72
N SER A 33 5.34 12.52 -11.07
CA SER A 33 6.21 13.70 -11.12
C SER A 33 6.75 13.96 -12.52
N SER A 34 6.98 12.91 -13.32
CA SER A 34 7.46 13.03 -14.70
C SER A 34 6.36 13.28 -15.72
N SER A 35 5.26 12.54 -15.65
CA SER A 35 4.20 12.57 -16.67
C SER A 35 3.10 13.59 -16.36
N TYR A 36 2.86 13.89 -15.08
CA TYR A 36 1.77 14.76 -14.63
C TYR A 36 2.22 15.70 -13.49
N PRO A 37 3.19 16.60 -13.73
CA PRO A 37 3.83 17.38 -12.67
C PRO A 37 2.86 18.27 -11.89
N ASN A 38 1.84 18.83 -12.54
CA ASN A 38 0.81 19.64 -11.87
C ASN A 38 -0.04 18.80 -10.90
N PHE A 39 -0.39 17.58 -11.30
CA PHE A 39 -1.15 16.64 -10.48
C PHE A 39 -0.30 16.09 -9.33
N TYR A 40 0.97 15.78 -9.61
CA TYR A 40 1.94 15.42 -8.58
C TYR A 40 2.11 16.52 -7.54
N TYR A 41 2.23 17.78 -7.96
CA TYR A 41 2.35 18.91 -7.05
C TYR A 41 1.12 18.99 -6.13
N GLU A 42 -0.09 18.90 -6.69
CA GLU A 42 -1.35 18.88 -5.92
C GLU A 42 -1.41 17.74 -4.89
N LEU A 43 -0.90 16.55 -5.24
CA LEU A 43 -0.80 15.39 -4.35
C LEU A 43 0.29 15.53 -3.28
N SER A 44 1.39 16.21 -3.63
CA SER A 44 2.54 16.45 -2.75
C SER A 44 2.37 17.66 -1.84
N VAL A 45 1.32 18.48 -2.03
CA VAL A 45 1.00 19.57 -1.09
C VAL A 45 0.65 18.94 0.24
N ASP A 46 1.64 18.96 1.13
CA ASP A 46 1.58 18.27 2.39
C ASP A 46 0.69 19.04 3.36
N ARG A 47 -0.07 18.31 4.18
CA ARG A 47 -0.70 18.87 5.38
C ARG A 47 0.09 18.54 6.65
N PHE A 48 1.12 17.70 6.56
CA PHE A 48 1.86 17.17 7.71
C PHE A 48 3.37 17.20 7.44
N ASP A 49 4.18 17.72 8.37
CA ASP A 49 5.64 17.80 8.22
C ASP A 49 6.38 16.45 8.33
N ILE A 50 5.69 15.39 8.78
CA ILE A 50 6.27 14.05 9.00
C ILE A 50 5.50 13.03 8.16
N GLY A 51 6.23 12.18 7.44
CA GLY A 51 5.63 11.06 6.70
C GLY A 51 5.12 11.45 5.31
N GLN A 52 5.85 12.29 4.58
CA GLN A 52 5.48 12.78 3.23
C GLN A 52 5.02 11.66 2.28
N THR A 53 5.67 10.50 2.33
CA THR A 53 5.29 9.32 1.54
C THR A 53 3.92 8.77 1.92
N GLU A 54 3.58 8.75 3.21
CA GLU A 54 2.26 8.31 3.70
C GLU A 54 1.19 9.38 3.44
N ALA A 55 1.53 10.66 3.59
CA ALA A 55 0.64 11.77 3.24
C ALA A 55 0.30 11.75 1.74
N PHE A 56 1.29 11.50 0.88
CA PHE A 56 1.08 11.31 -0.55
C PHE A 56 0.17 10.12 -0.84
N ALA A 57 0.41 8.96 -0.20
CA ALA A 57 -0.44 7.78 -0.37
C ALA A 57 -1.89 8.02 0.07
N PHE A 58 -2.08 8.81 1.13
CA PHE A 58 -3.39 9.23 1.63
C PHE A 58 -4.08 10.21 0.68
N ASN A 59 -3.34 11.19 0.14
CA ASN A 59 -3.88 12.11 -0.85
C ASN A 59 -4.26 11.35 -2.14
N LEU A 60 -3.49 10.35 -2.55
CA LEU A 60 -3.79 9.52 -3.70
C LEU A 60 -5.09 8.72 -3.54
N SER A 61 -5.46 8.33 -2.32
CA SER A 61 -6.69 7.58 -2.03
C SER A 61 -7.91 8.47 -1.77
N ARG A 62 -7.76 9.80 -1.85
CA ARG A 62 -8.85 10.73 -1.55
C ARG A 62 -9.97 10.63 -2.61
N PRO A 63 -11.25 10.54 -2.20
CA PRO A 63 -12.37 10.46 -3.13
C PRO A 63 -12.44 11.65 -4.11
N SER A 64 -12.05 12.84 -3.67
CA SER A 64 -12.03 14.05 -4.49
C SER A 64 -11.05 14.00 -5.67
N LEU A 65 -10.07 13.10 -5.61
CA LEU A 65 -9.06 12.92 -6.66
C LEU A 65 -9.41 11.75 -7.59
N LYS A 66 -10.41 10.94 -7.23
CA LYS A 66 -10.87 9.80 -8.04
C LYS A 66 -11.30 10.26 -9.44
N ASP A 67 -12.13 11.30 -9.52
CA ASP A 67 -12.61 11.82 -10.82
C ASP A 67 -11.46 12.37 -11.68
N LYS A 68 -10.46 13.02 -11.06
CA LYS A 68 -9.27 13.51 -11.77
C LYS A 68 -8.40 12.36 -12.29
N LEU A 69 -8.27 11.31 -11.49
CA LEU A 69 -7.52 10.11 -11.82
C LEU A 69 -8.19 9.29 -12.93
N ASP A 70 -9.50 9.16 -12.88
CA ASP A 70 -10.28 8.46 -13.91
C ASP A 70 -10.25 9.23 -15.25
N ASN A 71 -10.23 10.57 -15.21
CA ASN A 71 -10.12 11.43 -16.39
C ASN A 71 -8.73 11.43 -17.07
N LEU A 72 -7.67 10.98 -16.39
CA LEU A 72 -6.33 10.88 -16.99
C LEU A 72 -6.23 9.76 -18.04
N ASP A 73 -7.17 8.81 -18.02
CA ASP A 73 -7.27 7.61 -18.86
C ASP A 73 -5.94 6.87 -19.15
N ASP A 74 -5.05 6.91 -18.16
CA ASP A 74 -3.73 6.28 -18.25
C ASP A 74 -3.79 4.84 -17.72
N THR A 75 -3.73 3.88 -18.64
CA THR A 75 -3.75 2.45 -18.32
C THR A 75 -2.56 2.02 -17.48
N ARG A 76 -1.37 2.62 -17.70
CA ARG A 76 -0.16 2.26 -16.95
C ARG A 76 -0.26 2.72 -15.50
N LEU A 77 -0.81 3.92 -15.28
CA LEU A 77 -1.06 4.43 -13.93
C LEU A 77 -2.10 3.57 -13.20
N LYS A 78 -3.19 3.18 -13.89
CA LYS A 78 -4.24 2.28 -13.35
C LYS A 78 -3.66 0.93 -12.93
N GLU A 79 -2.79 0.33 -13.75
CA GLU A 79 -2.09 -0.93 -13.41
C GLU A 79 -1.20 -0.77 -12.16
N LEU A 80 -0.39 0.30 -12.10
CA LEU A 80 0.49 0.54 -10.94
C LEU A 80 -0.31 0.73 -9.64
N LEU A 81 -1.45 1.40 -9.70
CA LEU A 81 -2.34 1.58 -8.57
C LEU A 81 -3.01 0.29 -8.14
N LEU A 82 -3.45 -0.56 -9.08
CA LEU A 82 -3.99 -1.88 -8.80
C LEU A 82 -2.94 -2.78 -8.14
N ASP A 83 -1.71 -2.80 -8.66
CA ASP A 83 -0.59 -3.55 -8.06
C ASP A 83 -0.33 -3.12 -6.62
N LYS A 84 -0.31 -1.80 -6.36
CA LYS A 84 -0.18 -1.25 -5.01
C LYS A 84 -1.34 -1.72 -4.13
N TYR A 85 -2.58 -1.66 -4.63
CA TYR A 85 -3.76 -2.11 -3.91
C TYR A 85 -3.67 -3.59 -3.53
N PHE A 86 -3.26 -4.47 -4.45
CA PHE A 86 -3.06 -5.89 -4.14
C PHE A 86 -1.97 -6.10 -3.09
N ALA A 87 -0.88 -5.33 -3.13
CA ALA A 87 0.17 -5.40 -2.12
C ALA A 87 -0.33 -4.94 -0.73
N ASP A 88 -1.12 -3.86 -0.67
CA ASP A 88 -1.73 -3.37 0.58
C ASP A 88 -2.71 -4.40 1.15
N VAL A 89 -3.58 -4.96 0.32
CA VAL A 89 -4.53 -6.01 0.69
C VAL A 89 -3.78 -7.25 1.18
N GLY A 90 -2.72 -7.66 0.48
CA GLY A 90 -1.86 -8.76 0.90
C GLY A 90 -1.26 -8.53 2.29
N CYS A 91 -0.80 -7.31 2.58
CA CYS A 91 -0.30 -6.95 3.90
C CYS A 91 -1.37 -7.16 4.99
N ILE A 92 -2.60 -6.70 4.74
CA ILE A 92 -3.72 -6.88 5.67
C ILE A 92 -4.03 -8.36 5.89
N PHE A 93 -4.12 -9.16 4.83
CA PHE A 93 -4.40 -10.60 4.94
C PHE A 93 -3.34 -11.33 5.75
N PHE A 94 -2.06 -11.04 5.51
CA PHE A 94 -0.97 -11.65 6.28
C PHE A 94 -0.94 -11.19 7.74
N SER A 95 -1.22 -9.91 8.02
CA SER A 95 -1.35 -9.43 9.40
C SER A 95 -2.52 -10.09 10.14
N LEU A 96 -3.69 -10.22 9.51
CA LEU A 96 -4.84 -10.93 10.08
C LEU A 96 -4.54 -12.42 10.27
N GLY A 97 -3.84 -13.05 9.32
CA GLY A 97 -3.39 -14.43 9.43
C GLY A 97 -2.46 -14.62 10.64
N ALA A 98 -1.51 -13.72 10.86
CA ALA A 98 -0.64 -13.76 12.03
C ALA A 98 -1.45 -13.69 13.33
N VAL A 99 -2.38 -12.73 13.46
CA VAL A 99 -3.26 -12.59 14.63
C VAL A 99 -4.10 -13.84 14.86
N PHE A 100 -4.65 -14.42 13.80
CA PHE A 100 -5.44 -15.65 13.87
C PHE A 100 -4.61 -16.84 14.37
N PHE A 101 -3.40 -17.05 13.82
CA PHE A 101 -2.52 -18.13 14.27
C PHE A 101 -1.99 -17.92 15.69
N PHE A 102 -1.73 -16.67 16.12
CA PHE A 102 -1.41 -16.38 17.52
C PHE A 102 -2.58 -16.74 18.44
N SER A 103 -3.79 -16.36 18.07
CA SER A 103 -4.99 -16.66 18.85
C SER A 103 -5.20 -18.16 18.99
N LEU A 104 -4.99 -18.93 17.91
CA LEU A 104 -5.02 -20.39 17.95
C LEU A 104 -3.90 -20.99 18.80
N LEU A 105 -2.68 -20.44 18.70
CA LEU A 105 -1.55 -20.90 19.51
C LEU A 105 -1.86 -20.76 21.01
N ILE A 106 -2.44 -19.64 21.42
CA ILE A 106 -2.85 -19.38 22.82
C ILE A 106 -3.96 -20.34 23.28
N LEU A 107 -4.91 -20.64 22.40
CA LEU A 107 -6.07 -21.48 22.74
C LEU A 107 -5.71 -22.98 22.82
N VAL A 108 -4.64 -23.39 22.13
CA VAL A 108 -4.13 -24.77 22.09
C VAL A 108 -3.03 -25.01 23.13
N LEU A 109 -2.43 -23.95 23.70
CA LEU A 109 -1.44 -24.02 24.78
C LEU A 109 -2.12 -24.22 26.15
#